data_AF-A0A193GLB2-F1
#
_entry.id   AF-A0A193GLB2-F1
#
_cell.length_a   1.000
_cell.length_b   1.000
_cell.length_c   1.000
_cell.angle_alpha   90.00
_cell.angle_beta   90.00
_cell.angle_gamma   90.00
#
_symmetry.space_group_name_H-M   'P 1'
#
loop_
_entity.id
_entity.type
_entity.pdbx_description
1 polymer ?
#
loop_
_entity_poly.entity_id
_entity_poly.type
_entity_poly.pdbx_seq_one_letter_code
_entity_poly.pdbx_strand_id
1 'polypeptide(L)'
;MAEEHVPEWNRTSKVARLQDARSGAPIDDAGALFDAVLVCARPECWTLTGLERVEQGLRVIEYAQSWLVTPVVCSASDKSL
;
A
#
# COMPACT_ATOMS: atom_id res chain seq x y z
N MET A 1 -4.68 3.24 -3.94
CA MET A 1 -3.79 2.44 -4.81
C MET A 1 -3.69 3.14 -6.14
N ALA A 2 -2.50 3.16 -6.75
CA ALA A 2 -2.26 3.73 -8.07
C ALA A 2 -1.44 2.74 -8.92
N GLU A 3 -1.52 2.85 -10.24
CA GLU A 3 -0.65 2.10 -11.14
C GLU A 3 0.65 2.88 -11.36
N GLU A 4 1.77 2.22 -11.11
CA GLU A 4 3.11 2.82 -11.17
C GLU A 4 4.08 1.87 -11.87
N HIS A 5 5.01 2.41 -12.64
CA HIS A 5 6.09 1.62 -13.22
C HIS A 5 7.14 1.30 -12.14
N VAL A 6 7.49 0.02 -11.99
CA VAL A 6 8.49 -0.48 -11.03
C VAL A 6 9.74 -0.88 -11.83
N PRO A 7 10.78 -0.04 -11.88
CA PRO A 7 11.98 -0.28 -12.70
C PRO A 7 12.67 -1.61 -12.37
N GLU A 8 12.69 -1.98 -11.10
CA GLU A 8 13.35 -3.17 -10.58
C GLU A 8 12.75 -4.46 -11.14
N TRP A 9 11.48 -4.41 -11.57
CA TRP A 9 10.75 -5.52 -12.19
C TRP A 9 10.44 -5.30 -13.66
N ASN A 10 10.83 -4.14 -14.20
CA ASN A 10 10.56 -3.72 -15.57
C ASN A 10 9.09 -3.89 -15.97
N ARG A 11 8.15 -3.50 -15.09
CA ARG A 11 6.71 -3.60 -15.35
C ARG A 11 5.90 -2.60 -14.51
N THR A 12 4.66 -2.39 -14.92
CA THR A 12 3.68 -1.63 -14.11
C THR A 12 3.10 -2.53 -13.02
N SER A 13 2.88 -1.95 -11.84
CA SER A 13 2.31 -2.61 -10.68
C SER A 13 1.26 -1.71 -10.03
N LYS A 14 0.27 -2.33 -9.36
CA LYS A 14 -0.65 -1.60 -8.47
C LYS A 14 0.01 -1.42 -7.12
N VAL A 15 0.30 -0.18 -6.77
CA VAL A 15 1.05 0.14 -5.55
C VAL A 15 0.10 0.70 -4.49
N ALA A 16 0.25 0.16 -3.27
CA ALA A 16 -0.39 0.68 -2.07
C ALA A 16 0.66 1.19 -1.08
N ARG A 17 0.39 2.37 -0.52
CA ARG A 17 1.18 2.98 0.55
C ARG A 17 0.25 3.35 1.69
N LEU A 18 0.73 3.27 2.93
CA LEU A 18 -0.02 3.69 4.10
C LEU A 18 0.06 5.21 4.28
N GLN A 19 -1.04 5.77 4.74
CA GLN A 19 -1.17 7.18 5.08
C GLN A 19 -1.77 7.27 6.49
N ASP A 20 -1.37 8.29 7.24
CA ASP A 20 -2.00 8.63 8.50
C ASP A 20 -3.46 9.01 8.26
N ALA A 21 -4.38 8.31 8.90
CA ALA A 21 -5.81 8.46 8.65
C ALA A 21 -6.36 9.84 9.00
N ARG A 22 -5.65 10.61 9.85
CA ARG A 22 -6.10 11.93 10.31
C ARG A 22 -5.58 13.07 9.45
N SER A 23 -4.33 12.99 9.01
CA SER A 23 -3.64 14.04 8.27
C SER A 23 -3.52 13.75 6.77
N GLY A 24 -3.72 12.50 6.35
CA GLY A 24 -3.45 12.04 4.99
C GLY A 24 -1.96 11.97 4.63
N ALA A 25 -1.07 12.30 5.56
CA ALA A 25 0.37 12.27 5.34
C ALA A 25 0.86 10.82 5.12
N PRO A 26 1.86 10.59 4.25
CA PRO A 26 2.51 9.29 4.13
C PRO A 26 3.07 8.82 5.47
N ILE A 27 3.02 7.50 5.72
CA ILE A 27 3.74 6.88 6.83
C ILE A 27 5.09 6.38 6.27
N ASP A 28 6.15 7.16 6.47
CA ASP A 28 7.44 6.94 5.80
C ASP A 28 8.10 5.59 6.14
N ASP A 29 7.89 5.09 7.35
CA ASP A 29 8.43 3.79 7.80
C ASP A 29 7.59 2.59 7.32
N ALA A 30 6.40 2.84 6.77
CA ALA A 30 5.58 1.79 6.18
C ALA A 30 5.99 1.63 4.71
N GLY A 31 6.62 0.51 4.39
CA GLY A 31 6.95 0.14 3.02
C GLY A 31 5.73 0.15 2.08
N ALA A 32 6.00 0.03 0.79
CA ALA A 32 4.94 -0.10 -0.22
C ALA A 32 4.59 -1.57 -0.44
N LEU A 33 3.29 -1.85 -0.63
CA LEU A 33 2.84 -3.11 -1.22
C LEU A 33 2.67 -2.93 -2.72
N PHE A 34 3.41 -3.73 -3.48
CA PHE A 34 3.25 -3.83 -4.92
C PHE A 34 2.33 -5.00 -5.27
N ASP A 35 1.76 -4.96 -6.47
CA ASP A 35 0.69 -5.85 -6.95
C ASP A 35 -0.45 -5.96 -5.94
N ALA A 36 -0.74 -4.83 -5.30
CA ALA A 36 -1.67 -4.76 -4.20
C ALA A 36 -3.08 -5.14 -4.66
N VAL A 37 -3.68 -6.10 -3.96
CA VAL A 37 -5.06 -6.53 -4.12
C VAL A 37 -5.79 -6.32 -2.80
N LEU A 38 -6.92 -5.61 -2.86
CA LEU A 38 -7.82 -5.43 -1.73
C LEU A 38 -8.91 -6.51 -1.78
N VAL A 39 -9.02 -7.29 -0.71
CA VAL A 39 -10.00 -8.37 -0.57
C VAL A 39 -10.86 -8.12 0.65
N CYS A 40 -12.18 -8.29 0.52
CA CYS A 40 -13.10 -8.28 1.66
C CYS A 40 -12.98 -9.61 2.40
N ALA A 41 -12.46 -9.59 3.63
CA ALA A 41 -12.25 -10.79 4.43
C ALA A 41 -13.49 -11.13 5.27
N ARG A 42 -14.18 -10.11 5.81
CA ARG A 42 -15.45 -10.18 6.55
C ARG A 42 -16.21 -8.86 6.39
N PRO A 43 -17.50 -8.77 6.75
CA PRO A 43 -18.17 -7.48 6.87
C PRO A 43 -17.30 -6.51 7.69
N GLU A 44 -17.05 -5.31 7.14
CA GLU A 44 -16.22 -4.25 7.75
C GLU A 44 -14.72 -4.54 7.88
N CYS A 45 -14.24 -5.69 7.39
CA CYS A 45 -12.85 -6.11 7.53
C CYS A 45 -12.24 -6.42 6.16
N TRP A 46 -11.17 -5.69 5.82
CA TRP A 46 -10.51 -5.82 4.54
C TRP A 46 -9.07 -6.25 4.74
N THR A 47 -8.55 -7.03 3.80
CA THR A 47 -7.14 -7.38 3.73
C THR A 47 -6.56 -6.80 2.46
N LEU A 48 -5.43 -6.09 2.59
CA LEU A 48 -4.64 -5.63 1.47
C LEU A 48 -3.42 -6.53 1.36
N THR A 49 -3.30 -7.27 0.25
CA THR A 49 -2.18 -8.21 0.05
C THR A 49 -1.35 -7.79 -1.14
N GLY A 50 -0.04 -7.99 -1.06
CA GLY A 50 0.88 -7.69 -2.15
C GLY A 50 2.28 -8.21 -1.84
N LEU A 51 3.26 -7.70 -2.59
CA LEU A 51 4.69 -7.92 -2.37
C LEU A 51 5.26 -6.69 -1.67
N GLU A 52 5.97 -6.90 -0.56
CA GLU A 52 6.82 -5.88 0.05
C GLU A 52 8.27 -6.15 -0.33
N ARG A 53 9.01 -5.09 -0.64
CA ARG A 53 10.43 -5.14 -0.99
C ARG A 53 11.21 -4.36 0.06
N VAL A 54 12.13 -5.05 0.73
CA VAL A 54 12.98 -4.47 1.78
C VAL A 54 14.43 -4.53 1.33
N GLU A 55 15.09 -3.37 1.34
CA GLU A 55 16.52 -3.25 1.08
C GLU A 55 17.30 -3.34 2.39
N GLN A 56 18.19 -4.32 2.50
CA GLN A 56 19.02 -4.55 3.68
C GLN A 56 20.49 -4.64 3.26
N GLY A 57 21.16 -3.48 3.23
CA GLY A 57 22.54 -3.37 2.75
C GLY A 57 22.63 -3.71 1.25
N LEU A 58 23.36 -4.78 0.92
CA LEU A 58 23.50 -5.26 -0.47
C LEU A 58 22.43 -6.28 -0.86
N ARG A 59 21.48 -6.58 0.02
CA ARG A 59 20.44 -7.57 -0.21
C ARG A 59 19.10 -6.89 -0.45
N VAL A 60 18.36 -7.45 -1.39
CA VAL A 60 16.94 -7.16 -1.59
C VAL A 60 16.18 -8.40 -1.15
N ILE A 61 15.21 -8.20 -0.26
CA ILE A 61 14.30 -9.25 0.19
C ILE A 61 12.91 -8.89 -0.30
N GLU A 62 12.28 -9.83 -1.00
CA GLU A 62 10.92 -9.70 -1.47
C GLU A 62 10.07 -10.79 -0.83
N TYR A 63 8.94 -10.40 -0.26
CA TYR A 63 8.04 -11.34 0.38
C TYR A 63 6.59 -10.91 0.22
N ALA A 64 5.71 -11.91 0.17
CA ALA A 64 4.29 -11.68 0.18
C ALA A 64 3.87 -11.22 1.58
N GLN A 65 3.09 -10.15 1.64
CA GLN A 65 2.59 -9.58 2.89
C GLN A 65 1.11 -9.24 2.75
N SER A 66 0.40 -9.34 3.88
CA SER A 66 -1.00 -8.94 4.01
C SER A 66 -1.14 -7.96 5.17
N TRP A 67 -1.83 -6.86 4.94
CA TRP A 67 -2.24 -5.92 5.97
C TRP A 67 -3.72 -6.09 6.26
N LEU A 68 -4.09 -6.12 7.53
CA LEU A 68 -5.46 -5.96 7.96
C LEU A 68 -5.80 -4.48 7.97
N VAL A 69 -6.80 -4.06 7.19
CA VAL A 69 -7.13 -2.65 7.04
C VAL A 69 -8.62 -2.41 7.32
N THR A 70 -8.90 -1.31 8.01
CA THR A 70 -10.24 -0.77 8.18
C THR A 70 -10.38 0.44 7.26
N PRO A 71 -11.34 0.47 6.32
CA PRO A 71 -11.56 1.63 5.48
C PRO A 71 -11.91 2.85 6.34
N VAL A 72 -11.21 3.95 6.12
CA VAL A 72 -11.61 5.26 6.64
C VAL A 72 -12.37 5.99 5.54
N VAL A 73 -13.49 6.63 5.88
CA VAL A 73 -14.28 7.37 4.91
C VAL A 73 -13.49 8.62 4.51
N CYS A 74 -12.95 8.65 3.28
CA CYS A 74 -12.45 9.90 2.70
C CYS A 74 -13.64 10.78 2.34
N SER A 75 -13.82 11.89 3.06
CA SER A 75 -14.77 12.91 2.65
C SER A 75 -14.18 13.68 1.46
N ALA A 76 -14.98 13.98 0.43
CA ALA A 76 -14.52 14.78 -0.71
C ALA A 76 -14.10 16.22 -0.29
N SER A 77 -14.39 16.60 0.95
CA SER A 77 -14.09 17.90 1.57
C SER A 77 -12.61 18.08 1.96
N ASP A 78 -11.81 17.02 1.99
CA ASP A 78 -10.39 17.06 2.37
C ASP A 78 -9.45 17.34 1.17
N LYS A 79 -10.00 17.61 -0.01
CA LYS A 79 -9.23 18.14 -1.14
C LYS A 79 -9.13 19.65 -1.04
N SER A 80 -8.13 20.16 -0.33
CA SER A 80 -7.66 21.52 -0.60
C SER A 80 -7.06 21.55 -2.02
N LEU A 81 -7.68 22.37 -2.87
CA LEU A 81 -7.25 22.70 -4.23
C LEU A 81 -5.82 23.24 -4.28
#